data_AF-A0A2T2V2C7-F1
#
_entry.id   AF-A0A2T2V2C7-F1
#
_cell.length_a   1.000
_cell.length_b   1.000
_cell.length_c   1.000
_cell.angle_alpha   90.00
_cell.angle_beta   90.00
_cell.angle_gamma   90.00
#
_symmetry.space_group_name_H-M   'P 1'
#
loop_
_entity.id
_entity.type
_entity.pdbx_description
1 polymer ?
#
loop_
_entity_poly.entity_id
_entity_poly.type
_entity_poly.pdbx_seq_one_letter_code
_entity_poly.pdbx_strand_id
1 'polypeptide(L)'
;DVITDGVNGHLVAPEDPNAFAAAIELYRGNPEALATAAQQARQHTEATFGWPAVTDAYLSVLDALHANSRPAPNEQTLADAVVPGSE
;
A
#
# COMPACT_ATOMS: atom_id res chain seq x y z
N ASP A 1 10.77 1.87 4.82
CA ASP A 1 11.73 2.64 4.02
C ASP A 1 10.93 3.55 3.08
N VAL A 2 11.39 4.77 2.82
CA VAL A 2 10.62 5.77 2.02
C VAL A 2 11.14 5.85 0.59
N ILE A 3 12.46 5.68 0.40
CA ILE A 3 13.09 5.61 -0.91
C ILE A 3 13.56 4.17 -1.12
N THR A 4 13.13 3.60 -2.25
CA THR A 4 13.61 2.32 -2.77
C THR A 4 14.54 2.63 -3.95
N ASP A 5 15.79 2.22 -3.82
CA ASP A 5 16.83 2.46 -4.81
C ASP A 5 16.43 1.97 -6.21
N GLY A 6 16.59 2.83 -7.22
CA GLY A 6 16.22 2.58 -8.61
C GLY A 6 14.71 2.57 -8.91
N VAL A 7 13.84 2.74 -7.91
CA VAL A 7 12.38 2.68 -8.09
C VAL A 7 11.75 4.07 -8.01
N ASN A 8 11.91 4.75 -6.88
CA ASN A 8 11.40 6.11 -6.67
C ASN A 8 12.50 7.13 -6.35
N GLY A 9 13.76 6.71 -6.48
CA GLY A 9 14.94 7.56 -6.28
C GLY A 9 16.23 6.73 -6.34
N HIS A 10 17.33 7.38 -5.98
CA HIS A 10 18.63 6.72 -5.81
C HIS A 10 19.09 6.88 -4.37
N LEU A 11 19.62 5.80 -3.80
CA LEU A 11 20.29 5.85 -2.51
C LEU A 11 21.77 6.09 -2.72
N VAL A 12 22.30 7.09 -2.01
CA VAL A 12 23.71 7.46 -2.05
C VAL A 12 24.28 7.34 -0.65
N ALA A 13 25.50 6.82 -0.54
CA ALA A 13 26.20 6.77 0.72
C ALA A 13 26.34 8.18 1.32
N PRO A 14 26.10 8.35 2.64
CA PRO A 14 26.38 9.62 3.30
C PRO A 14 27.84 10.04 3.06
N GLU A 15 28.06 11.35 2.96
CA GLU A 15 29.40 11.95 2.80
C GLU A 15 30.15 11.54 1.52
N ASP A 16 29.47 10.97 0.52
CA ASP A 16 30.02 10.74 -0.82
C ASP A 16 29.48 11.75 -1.84
N PRO A 17 30.13 12.92 -1.99
CA PRO A 17 29.71 13.92 -2.97
C PRO A 17 29.88 13.46 -4.42
N ASN A 18 30.79 12.53 -4.69
CA ASN A 18 31.02 12.02 -6.04
C ASN A 18 29.89 11.09 -6.48
N ALA A 19 29.44 10.20 -5.60
CA ALA A 19 28.29 9.35 -5.86
C ALA A 19 27.00 10.18 -5.99
N PHE A 20 26.85 11.25 -5.21
CA PHE A 20 25.70 12.15 -5.36
C PHE A 20 25.69 12.86 -6.71
N ALA A 21 26.84 13.40 -7.13
CA ALA A 21 26.99 13.99 -8.46
C ALA A 21 26.69 12.96 -9.56
N ALA A 22 27.25 11.75 -9.46
CA ALA A 22 27.01 10.69 -10.44
C ALA A 22 25.52 10.32 -10.57
N ALA A 23 24.76 10.31 -9.46
CA ALA A 23 23.33 10.05 -9.50
C ALA A 23 22.53 11.16 -10.23
N ILE A 24 22.90 12.43 -10.03
CA ILE A 24 22.28 13.57 -10.74
C ILE A 24 22.63 13.54 -12.23
N GLU A 25 23.87 13.17 -12.54
CA GLU A 25 24.43 13.12 -13.88
C GLU A 25 23.65 12.21 -14.84
N LEU A 26 23.00 11.16 -14.31
CA LEU A 26 22.12 10.27 -15.08
C LEU A 26 20.99 11.02 -15.82
N TYR A 27 20.55 12.15 -15.28
CA TYR A 27 19.45 12.94 -15.83
C TYR A 27 19.92 14.17 -16.62
N ARG A 28 21.21 14.52 -16.52
CA ARG A 28 21.74 15.71 -17.16
C ARG A 28 21.75 15.53 -18.67
N GLY A 29 21.00 16.39 -19.37
CA GLY A 29 20.84 16.30 -20.82
C GLY A 29 19.91 15.18 -21.30
N ASN A 30 19.23 14.48 -20.38
CA ASN A 30 18.28 13.41 -20.68
C ASN A 30 16.91 13.68 -20.03
N PRO A 31 16.12 14.62 -20.59
CA PRO A 31 14.83 15.01 -20.02
C PRO A 31 13.79 13.89 -20.03
N GLU A 32 13.89 12.94 -20.97
CA GLU A 32 13.01 11.77 -21.02
C GLU A 32 13.25 10.84 -19.83
N ALA A 33 14.52 10.49 -19.57
CA ALA A 33 14.87 9.68 -18.40
C ALA A 33 14.44 10.35 -17.08
N LEU A 34 14.57 11.67 -16.99
CA LEU A 34 14.09 12.43 -15.83
C LEU A 34 12.57 12.36 -15.69
N ALA A 35 11.82 12.54 -16.78
CA ALA A 35 10.37 12.47 -16.76
C ALA A 35 9.87 11.08 -16.37
N THR A 36 10.49 10.02 -16.91
CA THR A 36 10.18 8.64 -16.55
C THR A 36 10.45 8.38 -15.07
N ALA A 37 11.62 8.77 -14.56
CA ALA A 37 11.97 8.59 -13.16
C ALA A 37 11.03 9.37 -12.23
N ALA A 38 10.66 10.60 -12.58
CA ALA A 38 9.71 11.41 -11.83
C ALA A 38 8.31 10.77 -11.79
N GLN A 39 7.85 10.22 -12.92
CA GLN A 39 6.57 9.53 -13.00
C GLN A 39 6.57 8.26 -12.14
N GLN A 40 7.62 7.45 -12.22
CA GLN A 40 7.77 6.24 -11.39
C GLN A 40 7.78 6.59 -9.90
N ALA A 41 8.54 7.62 -9.50
CA ALA A 41 8.60 8.07 -8.12
C ALA A 41 7.24 8.54 -7.61
N ARG A 42 6.49 9.27 -8.43
CA ARG A 42 5.13 9.72 -8.10
C ARG A 42 4.19 8.54 -7.92
N GLN A 43 4.15 7.62 -8.88
CA GLN A 43 3.26 6.44 -8.83
C GLN A 43 3.53 5.60 -7.58
N HIS A 44 4.81 5.34 -7.28
CA HIS A 44 5.17 4.58 -6.08
C HIS A 44 4.76 5.30 -4.79
N THR A 45 4.96 6.62 -4.75
CA THR A 45 4.60 7.44 -3.59
C THR A 45 3.11 7.45 -3.34
N GLU A 46 2.31 7.67 -4.38
CA GLU A 46 0.85 7.67 -4.30
C GLU A 46 0.31 6.28 -3.89
N ALA A 47 0.88 5.20 -4.44
CA ALA A 47 0.44 3.83 -4.18
C ALA A 47 0.84 3.30 -2.80
N THR A 48 1.91 3.80 -2.19
CA THR A 48 2.47 3.24 -0.95
C THR A 48 2.25 4.16 0.25
N PHE A 49 2.36 5.47 0.04
CA PHE A 49 2.35 6.46 1.11
C PHE A 49 1.16 7.44 1.00
N GLY A 50 0.35 7.33 -0.05
CA GLY A 50 -0.87 8.12 -0.19
C GLY A 50 -1.91 7.77 0.87
N TRP A 51 -2.65 8.78 1.34
CA TRP A 51 -3.77 8.57 2.27
C TRP A 51 -4.79 7.51 1.82
N PRO A 52 -5.12 7.37 0.51
CA PRO A 52 -5.95 6.27 0.05
C PRO A 52 -5.35 4.89 0.37
N ALA A 53 -4.08 4.65 0.01
CA ALA A 53 -3.40 3.38 0.28
C ALA A 53 -3.30 3.07 1.77
N VAL A 54 -3.03 4.09 2.59
CA VAL A 54 -3.03 3.97 4.05
C VAL A 54 -4.42 3.58 4.55
N THR A 55 -5.47 4.26 4.08
CA THR A 55 -6.85 3.97 4.49
C THR A 55 -7.25 2.55 4.13
N ASP A 56 -6.92 2.10 2.91
CA ASP A 56 -7.19 0.74 2.44
C ASP A 56 -6.48 -0.31 3.30
N ALA A 57 -5.22 -0.06 3.69
CA ALA A 57 -4.48 -0.93 4.60
C ALA A 57 -5.15 -1.03 5.98
N TYR A 58 -5.61 0.09 6.54
CA TYR A 58 -6.34 0.10 7.80
C TYR A 58 -7.66 -0.66 7.70
N LEU A 59 -8.45 -0.40 6.66
CA LEU A 59 -9.72 -1.09 6.43
C LEU A 59 -9.51 -2.59 6.27
N SER A 60 -8.49 -3.02 5.53
CA SER A 60 -8.15 -4.44 5.36
C SER A 60 -7.87 -5.14 6.70
N VAL A 61 -7.12 -4.50 7.60
CA VAL A 61 -6.84 -5.04 8.93
C VAL A 61 -8.11 -5.11 9.78
N LEU A 62 -8.93 -4.05 9.77
CA LEU A 62 -10.18 -4.01 10.53
C LEU A 62 -11.19 -5.06 10.04
N ASP A 63 -11.31 -5.25 8.73
CA ASP A 63 -12.17 -6.26 8.13
C ASP A 63 -11.71 -7.68 8.49
N ALA A 64 -10.39 -7.93 8.46
CA ALA A 64 -9.83 -9.22 8.86
C ALA A 64 -10.12 -9.53 10.35
N LEU A 65 -9.96 -8.53 11.24
CA LEU A 65 -10.28 -8.69 12.66
C LEU A 65 -11.77 -8.91 12.89
N HIS A 66 -12.63 -8.18 12.18
CA HIS A 66 -14.08 -8.34 12.27
C HIS A 66 -14.53 -9.72 11.77
N ALA A 67 -13.98 -10.19 10.65
CA ALA A 67 -14.28 -11.52 10.12
C ALA A 67 -13.87 -12.64 11.10
N ASN A 68 -12.69 -12.51 11.71
CA ASN A 68 -12.18 -13.48 12.69
C ASN A 68 -12.91 -13.42 14.04
N SER A 69 -13.58 -12.31 14.35
CA SER A 69 -14.35 -12.13 15.59
C SER A 69 -15.81 -12.56 15.47
N ARG A 70 -16.29 -12.91 14.27
CA ARG A 70 -17.66 -13.38 14.07
C ARG A 70 -17.76 -14.83 14.60
N PRO A 71 -18.55 -15.10 15.64
CA PRO A 71 -18.82 -16.47 16.03
C PRO A 71 -19.49 -17.20 14.86
N ALA A 72 -19.16 -18.48 14.67
CA ALA A 72 -19.88 -19.33 13.72
C ALA A 72 -21.38 -19.15 13.96
N PRO A 73 -22.22 -19.04 12.91
CA PRO A 73 -23.66 -18.90 13.10
C PRO A 73 -24.15 -20.06 13.98
N ASN A 74 -24.56 -19.76 15.21
CA ASN A 74 -25.12 -20.75 16.11
C ASN A 74 -26.33 -21.38 15.40
N GLU A 75 -26.35 -22.71 15.30
CA GLU A 75 -27.46 -23.50 14.75
C GLU A 75 -28.80 -23.20 15.44
N GLN A 76 -28.79 -22.51 16.60
CA GLN A 76 -29.99 -22.02 17.29
C GLN A 76 -30.88 -21.10 16.46
N THR A 77 -30.35 -20.30 15.51
CA THR A 77 -31.19 -19.36 14.74
C THR A 77 -32.10 -20.06 13.72
N LEU A 78 -31.80 -21.32 13.35
CA LEU A 78 -32.65 -22.12 12.46
C LEU A 78 -33.76 -22.89 13.21
N ALA A 79 -33.63 -23.08 14.53
CA ALA A 79 -34.64 -23.76 15.34
C ALA A 79 -35.83 -22.84 15.69
N ASP A 80 -35.60 -21.52 15.86
CA ASP A 80 -36.68 -20.56 16.13
C ASP A 80 -37.53 -20.20 14.89
N ALA A 81 -37.11 -20.63 13.70
CA ALA A 81 -37.83 -20.39 12.45
C ALA A 81 -38.69 -21.58 11.96
N VAL A 82 -38.62 -22.75 12.61
CA VAL A 82 -39.38 -23.95 12.24
C VAL A 82 -40.40 -24.32 13.34
N VAL A 83 -41.49 -23.53 13.37
CA VAL A 83 -42.92 -23.76 13.75
C VAL A 83 -43.30 -24.84 14.81
N PRO A 84 -44.36 -24.63 15.63
CA PRO A 84 -45.72 -24.97 15.17
C PRO A 84 -46.83 -24.06 15.72
N GLY A 85 -47.67 -23.52 14.83
CA GLY A 85 -48.99 -22.98 15.16
C GLY A 85 -50.04 -23.82 14.45
N SER A 86 -50.26 -25.03 14.96
CA SER A 86 -51.40 -25.88 14.63
C SER A 86 -52.46 -25.67 15.72
N GLU A 87 -53.59 -25.09 15.36
CA GLU A 87 -54.98 -25.42 15.76
C GLU A 87 -55.93 -24.26 15.40
#